data_AF-A0A183I4G1-F1
#
_entry.id   AF-A0A183I4G1-F1
#
_cell.length_a   1.000
_cell.length_b   1.000
_cell.length_c   1.000
_cell.angle_alpha   90.00
_cell.angle_beta   90.00
_cell.angle_gamma   90.00
#
_symmetry.space_group_name_H-M   'P 1'
#
loop_
_entity.id
_entity.type
_entity.pdbx_description
1 polymer ?
#
loop_
_entity_poly.entity_id
_entity_poly.type
_entity_poly.pdbx_seq_one_letter_code
_entity_poly.pdbx_strand_id
1 'polypeptide(L)'
;MLFDQTQSAGKRADQQISEHKEIPKASTLVTVMRTFAEQTNALGLEGLRNDFNKLQARGPHPSKLTYNDVMCLDNSRVQLKPWPEGQGDFIHANWIINEYLEYPFICTQGPLNQTCGDFWRMIWQENVELIIMLCRTCEENRNKCAQYWPLNQGQVLTFCGITIRAVEI
;
A
#
# COMPACT_ATOMS: atom_id res chain seq x y z
N MET A 1 -78.60 -27.56 -5.37
CA MET A 1 -78.95 -26.62 -6.47
C MET A 1 -78.10 -25.38 -6.26
N LEU A 2 -77.38 -24.78 -7.19
CA LEU A 2 -77.04 -25.00 -8.59
C LEU A 2 -75.80 -24.09 -8.82
N PHE A 3 -74.91 -24.45 -9.74
CA PHE A 3 -73.76 -23.64 -10.17
C PHE A 3 -74.18 -22.29 -10.78
N ASP A 4 -73.34 -21.24 -10.69
CA ASP A 4 -72.83 -20.56 -11.89
C ASP A 4 -71.58 -19.70 -11.64
N GLN A 5 -70.75 -19.63 -12.68
CA GLN A 5 -69.48 -18.93 -12.81
C GLN A 5 -69.66 -17.44 -13.12
N THR A 6 -68.66 -16.61 -12.78
CA THR A 6 -68.20 -15.52 -13.65
C THR A 6 -66.84 -14.99 -13.18
N GLN A 7 -65.84 -15.09 -14.06
CA GLN A 7 -64.57 -14.38 -13.95
C GLN A 7 -64.75 -12.91 -14.35
N SER A 8 -64.07 -11.99 -13.66
CA SER A 8 -63.64 -10.73 -14.25
C SER A 8 -62.40 -10.19 -13.53
N ALA A 9 -61.46 -9.73 -14.34
CA ALA A 9 -60.08 -9.41 -14.03
C ALA A 9 -59.90 -8.19 -13.11
N GLY A 10 -59.04 -8.33 -12.10
CA GLY A 10 -58.51 -7.23 -11.30
C GLY A 10 -56.99 -7.27 -11.32
N LYS A 11 -56.39 -6.29 -12.01
CA LYS A 11 -54.95 -6.09 -12.21
C LYS A 11 -54.16 -6.16 -10.88
N ARG A 12 -53.24 -7.11 -10.76
CA ARG A 12 -52.14 -7.03 -9.78
C ARG A 12 -51.04 -6.19 -10.42
N ALA A 13 -50.75 -5.05 -9.83
CA ALA A 13 -49.64 -4.19 -10.24
C ALA A 13 -48.32 -4.92 -10.00
N ASP A 14 -47.56 -5.08 -11.08
CA ASP A 14 -46.17 -5.52 -11.05
C ASP A 14 -45.34 -4.51 -10.24
N GLN A 15 -44.93 -4.91 -9.04
CA GLN A 15 -43.76 -4.33 -8.40
C GLN A 15 -42.53 -4.92 -9.10
N GLN A 16 -42.05 -4.22 -10.14
CA GLN A 16 -40.68 -4.39 -10.60
C GLN A 16 -39.74 -3.92 -9.48
N ILE A 17 -39.28 -4.87 -8.67
CA ILE A 17 -38.09 -4.69 -7.85
C ILE A 17 -36.94 -4.57 -8.84
N SER A 18 -36.40 -3.36 -8.99
CA SER A 18 -35.18 -3.13 -9.74
C SER A 18 -34.05 -3.86 -9.02
N GLU A 19 -33.68 -5.03 -9.52
CA GLU A 19 -32.41 -5.66 -9.20
C GLU A 19 -31.31 -4.67 -9.59
N HIS A 20 -30.77 -3.95 -8.60
CA HIS A 20 -29.44 -3.37 -8.71
C HIS A 20 -28.48 -4.53 -8.87
N LYS A 21 -28.23 -4.90 -10.12
CA LYS A 21 -27.27 -5.94 -10.48
C LYS A 21 -25.89 -5.40 -10.11
N GLU A 22 -25.40 -5.78 -8.93
CA GLU A 22 -24.00 -5.58 -8.58
C GLU A 22 -23.16 -6.17 -9.71
N ILE A 23 -22.53 -5.29 -10.49
CA ILE A 23 -21.58 -5.72 -11.51
C ILE A 23 -20.41 -6.33 -10.74
N PRO A 24 -20.06 -7.61 -10.95
CA PRO A 24 -19.01 -8.25 -10.17
C PRO A 24 -17.71 -7.46 -10.33
N LYS A 25 -17.04 -7.12 -9.23
CA LYS A 25 -15.75 -6.40 -9.22
C LYS A 25 -14.74 -6.98 -10.22
N ALA A 26 -14.80 -8.29 -10.45
CA ALA A 26 -13.99 -9.02 -11.45
C ALA A 26 -14.21 -8.53 -12.90
N SER A 27 -15.44 -8.20 -13.30
CA SER A 27 -15.73 -7.70 -14.66
C SER A 27 -15.12 -6.32 -14.90
N THR A 28 -15.16 -5.45 -13.88
CA THR A 28 -14.56 -4.11 -13.96
C THR A 28 -13.03 -4.21 -14.00
N LEU A 29 -12.43 -5.07 -13.16
CA LEU A 29 -10.98 -5.28 -13.14
C LEU A 29 -10.45 -5.78 -14.48
N VAL A 30 -11.15 -6.75 -15.11
CA VAL A 30 -10.77 -7.27 -16.43
C VAL A 30 -10.82 -6.18 -17.50
N THR A 31 -11.83 -5.31 -17.47
CA THR A 31 -11.90 -4.16 -18.38
C THR A 31 -10.75 -3.18 -18.14
N VAL A 32 -10.45 -2.84 -16.88
CA VAL A 32 -9.33 -1.96 -16.51
C VAL A 32 -8.00 -2.53 -17.01
N MET A 33 -7.76 -3.83 -16.78
CA MET A 33 -6.54 -4.51 -17.24
C MET A 33 -6.43 -4.52 -18.77
N ARG A 34 -7.54 -4.75 -19.49
CA ARG A 34 -7.56 -4.71 -20.96
C ARG A 34 -7.23 -3.32 -21.47
N THR A 35 -7.91 -2.30 -20.95
CA THR A 35 -7.68 -0.91 -21.34
C THR A 35 -6.23 -0.49 -21.06
N PHE A 36 -5.68 -0.88 -19.91
CA PHE A 36 -4.27 -0.66 -19.59
C PHE A 36 -3.33 -1.31 -20.61
N ALA A 37 -3.59 -2.56 -21.00
CA ALA A 37 -2.78 -3.27 -21.99
C ALA A 37 -2.85 -2.61 -23.38
N GLU A 38 -4.04 -2.25 -23.84
CA GLU A 38 -4.23 -1.56 -25.12
C GLU A 38 -3.51 -0.20 -25.15
N GLN A 39 -3.64 0.60 -24.10
CA GLN A 39 -2.95 1.89 -23.97
C GLN A 39 -1.44 1.72 -23.92
N THR A 40 -0.92 0.76 -23.15
CA THR A 40 0.52 0.49 -23.05
C THR A 40 1.11 0.05 -24.38
N ASN A 41 0.41 -0.82 -25.10
CA ASN A 41 0.82 -1.27 -26.43
C ASN A 41 0.83 -0.14 -27.45
N ALA A 42 -0.16 0.77 -27.39
CA ALA A 42 -0.23 1.94 -28.26
C ALA A 42 0.87 2.97 -27.95
N LEU A 43 1.22 3.14 -26.67
CA LEU A 43 2.25 4.07 -26.21
C LEU A 43 3.67 3.64 -26.63
N GLY A 44 3.90 2.32 -26.63
CA GLY A 44 5.19 1.73 -26.99
C GLY A 44 6.32 2.10 -26.03
N LEU A 45 7.53 1.60 -26.33
CA LEU A 45 8.69 1.76 -25.44
C LEU A 45 9.11 3.22 -25.27
N GLU A 46 9.07 4.02 -26.34
CA GLU A 46 9.46 5.43 -26.27
C GLU A 46 8.49 6.26 -25.44
N GLY A 47 7.19 6.04 -25.59
CA GLY A 47 6.19 6.74 -24.78
C GLY A 47 6.30 6.39 -23.31
N LEU A 48 6.50 5.10 -22.97
CA LEU A 48 6.76 4.68 -21.59
C LEU A 48 8.01 5.33 -21.00
N ARG A 49 9.09 5.44 -21.79
CA ARG A 49 10.33 6.09 -21.36
C ARG A 49 10.13 7.60 -21.12
N ASN A 50 9.37 8.26 -21.98
CA ASN A 50 9.04 9.67 -21.82
C ASN A 50 8.21 9.92 -20.56
N ASP A 51 7.24 9.06 -20.26
CA ASP A 51 6.43 9.19 -19.06
C ASP A 51 7.24 8.94 -17.79
N PHE A 52 8.14 7.95 -17.79
CA PHE A 52 9.08 7.74 -16.69
C PHE A 52 9.94 8.98 -16.41
N ASN A 53 10.49 9.62 -17.45
CA ASN A 53 11.33 10.80 -17.30
C ASN A 53 10.55 12.00 -16.72
N LYS A 54 9.28 12.18 -17.09
CA LYS A 54 8.42 13.23 -16.51
C LYS A 54 8.18 13.02 -15.02
N LEU A 55 8.07 11.76 -14.57
CA LEU A 55 7.85 11.42 -13.17
C LEU A 55 9.06 11.75 -12.28
N GLN A 56 10.28 11.65 -12.81
CA GLN A 56 11.54 11.91 -12.10
C GLN A 56 11.82 13.40 -11.82
N ALA A 57 11.12 14.32 -12.47
CA ALA A 57 11.43 15.76 -12.44
C ALA A 57 10.86 16.53 -11.23
N ARG A 58 10.91 15.97 -10.01
CA ARG A 58 10.34 16.64 -8.81
C ARG A 58 11.42 17.08 -7.81
N GLY A 59 11.09 18.16 -7.05
CA GLY A 59 12.01 19.15 -6.46
C GLY A 59 12.89 18.75 -5.24
N PRO A 60 13.52 19.72 -4.54
CA PRO A 60 14.64 19.49 -3.61
C PRO A 60 14.24 18.92 -2.23
N HIS A 61 15.19 18.30 -1.51
CA HIS A 61 14.91 17.37 -0.39
C HIS A 61 15.64 17.61 0.95
N PRO A 62 15.03 17.18 2.09
CA PRO A 62 15.63 17.14 3.42
C PRO A 62 16.64 15.99 3.62
N SER A 63 17.54 16.12 4.61
CA SER A 63 18.71 15.25 4.84
C SER A 63 18.46 13.82 5.36
N LYS A 64 17.21 13.34 5.38
CA LYS A 64 16.80 12.06 5.99
C LYS A 64 16.55 10.91 4.98
N LEU A 65 16.86 11.10 3.70
CA LEU A 65 16.54 10.14 2.64
C LEU A 65 17.73 9.22 2.33
N THR A 66 17.46 7.96 1.98
CA THR A 66 18.49 7.03 1.46
C THR A 66 19.00 7.48 0.09
N TYR A 67 18.11 8.06 -0.72
CA TYR A 67 18.43 8.63 -2.03
C TYR A 67 17.76 10.00 -2.16
N ASN A 68 18.54 11.02 -2.57
CA ASN A 68 18.08 12.40 -2.66
C ASN A 68 17.17 12.66 -3.86
N ASP A 69 16.97 11.69 -4.75
CA ASP A 69 16.10 11.75 -5.93
C ASP A 69 14.78 10.99 -5.72
N VAL A 70 14.58 10.36 -4.56
CA VAL A 70 13.34 9.63 -4.23
C VAL A 70 12.54 10.42 -3.19
N MET A 71 11.48 11.08 -3.65
CA MET A 71 10.63 11.92 -2.80
C MET A 71 9.71 11.11 -1.88
N CYS A 72 9.49 11.58 -0.65
CA CYS A 72 8.35 11.18 0.17
C CYS A 72 7.18 12.15 -0.08
N LEU A 73 5.99 11.64 -0.39
CA LEU A 73 4.84 12.49 -0.72
C LEU A 73 4.14 12.98 0.54
N ASP A 74 4.03 14.29 0.73
CA ASP A 74 3.41 14.86 1.95
C ASP A 74 1.98 14.38 2.19
N ASN A 75 1.18 14.26 1.12
CA ASN A 75 -0.25 13.95 1.21
C ASN A 75 -0.56 12.54 1.71
N SER A 76 0.39 11.61 1.59
CA SER A 76 0.20 10.22 2.03
C SER A 76 1.30 9.75 2.97
N ARG A 77 2.18 10.64 3.45
CA ARG A 77 3.28 10.25 4.33
C ARG A 77 2.73 9.73 5.65
N VAL A 78 3.39 8.71 6.18
CA VAL A 78 3.13 8.26 7.55
C VAL A 78 3.72 9.29 8.50
N GLN A 79 2.93 9.77 9.45
CA GLN A 79 3.37 10.71 10.47
C GLN A 79 3.58 9.96 11.79
N LEU A 80 4.79 10.04 12.34
CA LEU A 80 5.09 9.36 13.59
C LEU A 80 4.47 10.11 14.78
N LYS A 81 3.65 9.42 15.56
CA LYS A 81 3.03 9.93 16.80
C LYS A 81 4.07 10.07 17.90
N PRO A 82 4.03 11.11 18.76
CA PRO A 82 5.02 11.34 19.82
C PRO A 82 5.41 10.07 20.59
N TRP A 83 6.71 9.87 20.83
CA TRP A 83 7.25 8.69 21.49
C TRP A 83 8.34 9.06 22.51
N PRO A 84 8.40 8.44 23.71
CA PRO A 84 9.31 8.88 24.77
C PRO A 84 10.78 8.93 24.36
N GLU A 85 11.24 7.94 23.58
CA GLU A 85 12.62 7.81 23.12
C GLU A 85 12.81 8.16 21.64
N GLY A 86 11.82 8.83 21.03
CA GLY A 86 11.80 9.19 19.61
C GLY A 86 11.57 10.70 19.42
N GLN A 87 12.20 11.29 18.41
CA GLN A 87 12.06 12.72 18.12
C GLN A 87 11.48 12.94 16.73
N GLY A 88 10.62 13.96 16.61
CA GLY A 88 9.99 14.33 15.36
C GLY A 88 8.89 13.36 14.89
N ASP A 89 8.33 13.70 13.74
CA ASP A 89 7.17 13.05 13.11
C ASP A 89 7.48 12.46 11.72
N PHE A 90 8.69 12.65 11.22
CA PHE A 90 9.06 12.29 9.85
C PHE A 90 9.69 10.91 9.74
N ILE A 91 9.12 10.08 8.87
CA ILE A 91 9.70 8.87 8.30
C ILE A 91 9.47 8.88 6.78
N HIS A 92 10.42 8.38 6.00
CA HIS A 92 10.25 8.23 4.54
C HIS A 92 9.40 7.00 4.23
N ALA A 93 8.10 7.13 4.50
CA ALA A 93 7.11 6.10 4.31
C ALA A 93 5.79 6.73 3.85
N ASN A 94 5.12 6.07 2.92
CA ASN A 94 3.86 6.53 2.34
C ASN A 94 2.82 5.41 2.36
N TRP A 95 1.59 5.75 2.74
CA TRP A 95 0.44 4.90 2.52
C TRP A 95 0.16 4.76 1.02
N ILE A 96 0.01 3.52 0.58
CA ILE A 96 -0.47 3.15 -0.75
C ILE A 96 -1.90 2.64 -0.58
N ILE A 97 -2.84 3.49 -0.99
CA ILE A 97 -4.27 3.23 -0.92
C ILE A 97 -4.81 3.35 -2.34
N ASN A 98 -5.56 2.33 -2.75
CA ASN A 98 -6.21 2.32 -4.05
C ASN A 98 -7.49 1.48 -3.96
N GLU A 99 -8.51 1.88 -4.71
CA GLU A 99 -9.80 1.18 -4.80
C GLU A 99 -9.71 -0.27 -5.30
N TYR A 100 -8.65 -0.61 -6.03
CA TYR A 100 -8.37 -1.96 -6.52
C TYR A 100 -7.56 -2.82 -5.53
N LEU A 101 -7.05 -2.23 -4.45
CA LEU A 101 -6.31 -2.96 -3.42
C LEU A 101 -7.28 -3.39 -2.32
N GLU A 102 -7.27 -4.67 -1.99
CA GLU A 102 -8.06 -5.20 -0.88
C GLU A 102 -7.53 -4.69 0.48
N TYR A 103 -6.20 -4.56 0.58
CA TYR A 103 -5.52 -4.08 1.78
C TYR A 103 -4.57 -2.93 1.44
N PRO A 104 -4.71 -1.76 2.09
CA PRO A 104 -3.71 -0.71 1.98
C PRO A 104 -2.40 -1.16 2.61
N PHE A 105 -1.28 -0.68 2.09
CA PHE A 105 0.04 -1.00 2.61
C PHE A 105 0.93 0.23 2.66
N ILE A 106 2.03 0.13 3.39
CA ILE A 106 3.03 1.20 3.50
C ILE A 106 4.22 0.83 2.63
N CYS A 107 4.59 1.73 1.72
CA CYS A 107 5.91 1.69 1.08
C CYS A 107 6.85 2.61 1.86
N THR A 108 8.04 2.11 2.20
CA THR A 108 9.08 2.86 2.91
C THR A 108 10.44 2.55 2.32
N GLN A 109 11.39 3.48 2.47
CA GLN A 109 12.80 3.18 2.19
C GLN A 109 13.32 2.08 3.13
N GLY A 110 14.39 1.39 2.73
CA GLY A 110 15.14 0.52 3.63
C GLY A 110 15.67 1.32 4.82
N PRO A 111 15.45 0.87 6.08
CA PRO A 111 15.91 1.60 7.25
C PRO A 111 17.41 1.93 7.19
N LEU A 112 17.76 3.15 7.59
CA LEU A 112 19.13 3.56 7.86
C LEU A 112 19.43 3.30 9.33
N ASN A 113 20.72 3.24 9.71
CA ASN A 113 21.12 3.02 11.11
C ASN A 113 20.41 3.99 12.08
N GLN A 114 20.28 5.26 11.69
CA GLN A 114 19.63 6.29 12.48
C GLN A 114 18.09 6.27 12.42
N THR A 115 17.48 5.51 11.50
CA THR A 115 16.02 5.45 11.34
C THR A 115 15.42 4.09 11.72
N CYS A 116 16.20 3.15 12.24
CA CYS A 116 15.68 1.85 12.71
C CYS A 116 14.64 2.02 13.82
N GLY A 117 14.85 2.96 14.75
CA GLY A 117 13.88 3.25 15.82
C GLY A 117 12.58 3.84 15.28
N ASP A 118 12.67 4.80 14.37
CA ASP A 118 11.51 5.37 13.69
C ASP A 118 10.74 4.32 12.88
N PHE A 119 11.46 3.39 12.23
CA PHE A 119 10.86 2.25 11.53
C PHE A 119 10.05 1.36 12.47
N TRP A 120 10.63 0.90 13.58
CA TRP A 120 9.89 0.05 14.53
C TRP A 120 8.76 0.80 15.26
N ARG A 121 8.91 2.10 15.51
CA ARG A 121 7.83 2.97 16.00
C ARG A 121 6.67 3.03 15.01
N MET A 122 6.96 3.14 13.71
CA MET A 122 5.95 3.08 12.65
C MET A 122 5.23 1.73 12.66
N ILE A 123 5.97 0.62 12.66
CA ILE A 123 5.39 -0.73 12.68
C ILE A 123 4.44 -0.91 13.88
N TRP A 124 4.88 -0.48 15.07
CA TRP A 124 4.08 -0.54 16.28
C TRP A 124 2.83 0.34 16.20
N GLN A 125 2.96 1.62 15.83
CA GLN A 125 1.84 2.56 15.86
C GLN A 125 0.76 2.27 14.81
N GLU A 126 1.16 1.72 13.66
CA GLU A 126 0.26 1.39 12.55
C GLU A 126 -0.25 -0.07 12.64
N ASN A 127 0.13 -0.80 13.69
CA ASN A 127 -0.24 -2.19 13.93
C ASN A 127 0.09 -3.09 12.72
N VAL A 128 1.31 -2.99 12.20
CA VAL A 128 1.77 -3.77 11.04
C VAL A 128 2.10 -5.20 11.46
N GLU A 129 1.51 -6.17 10.77
CA GLU A 129 1.71 -7.61 11.03
C GLU A 129 2.72 -8.27 10.08
N LEU A 130 2.92 -7.72 8.88
CA LEU A 130 3.78 -8.30 7.85
C LEU A 130 4.75 -7.26 7.30
N ILE A 131 6.04 -7.60 7.28
CA ILE A 131 7.11 -6.80 6.66
C ILE A 131 7.68 -7.59 5.49
N ILE A 132 7.62 -7.03 4.28
CA ILE A 132 8.21 -7.62 3.07
C ILE A 132 9.45 -6.80 2.70
N MET A 133 10.64 -7.40 2.80
CA MET A 133 11.91 -6.78 2.41
C MET A 133 12.33 -7.26 1.02
N LEU A 134 12.54 -6.31 0.10
CA LEU A 134 12.84 -6.59 -1.32
C LEU A 134 14.32 -6.42 -1.68
N CYS A 135 15.20 -6.13 -0.72
CA CYS A 135 16.64 -5.94 -0.94
C CYS A 135 17.46 -6.70 0.10
N ARG A 136 18.77 -6.88 -0.17
CA ARG A 136 19.71 -7.30 0.88
C ARG A 136 20.19 -6.07 1.67
N THR A 137 20.73 -6.28 2.87
CA THR A 137 21.37 -5.20 3.65
C THR A 137 22.59 -4.61 2.94
N CYS A 138 23.32 -5.45 2.20
CA CYS A 138 24.44 -5.07 1.35
C CYS A 138 24.32 -5.70 -0.05
N GLU A 139 24.51 -4.89 -1.08
CA GLU A 139 24.56 -5.31 -2.49
C GLU A 139 25.75 -4.63 -3.15
N GLU A 140 26.59 -5.40 -3.87
CA GLU A 140 27.77 -4.86 -4.57
C GLU A 140 28.70 -4.02 -3.65
N ASN A 141 28.87 -4.45 -2.40
CA ASN A 141 29.63 -3.75 -1.35
C ASN A 141 29.08 -2.37 -0.95
N ARG A 142 27.82 -2.07 -1.30
CA ARG A 142 27.12 -0.85 -0.87
C ARG A 142 26.03 -1.22 0.14
N ASN A 143 26.03 -0.53 1.27
CA ASN A 143 24.96 -0.66 2.26
C ASN A 143 23.67 -0.09 1.68
N LYS A 144 22.64 -0.95 1.56
CA LYS A 144 21.31 -0.61 1.04
C LYS A 144 20.29 -0.45 2.16
N CYS A 145 20.46 -1.22 3.24
CA CYS A 145 19.54 -1.28 4.36
C CYS A 145 20.29 -1.70 5.62
N ALA A 146 19.98 -1.08 6.75
CA ALA A 146 20.53 -1.47 8.05
C ALA A 146 19.99 -2.84 8.48
N GLN A 147 20.74 -3.53 9.34
CA GLN A 147 20.25 -4.74 10.00
C GLN A 147 19.27 -4.34 11.12
N TYR A 148 18.01 -4.09 10.76
CA TYR A 148 16.99 -3.60 11.68
C TYR A 148 16.25 -4.72 12.44
N TRP A 149 16.51 -5.99 12.13
CA TRP A 149 15.89 -7.15 12.78
C TRP A 149 16.96 -8.13 13.32
N PRO A 150 16.64 -8.91 14.37
CA PRO A 150 17.52 -9.96 14.87
C PRO A 150 17.73 -11.06 13.82
N LEU A 151 18.97 -11.52 13.66
CA LEU A 151 19.36 -12.55 12.68
C LEU A 151 19.34 -13.97 13.24
N ASN A 152 19.45 -14.11 14.55
CA ASN A 152 19.58 -15.40 15.21
C ASN A 152 18.42 -15.61 16.19
N GLN A 153 17.94 -16.84 16.30
CA GLN A 153 16.88 -17.17 17.25
C GLN A 153 17.30 -16.77 18.67
N GLY A 154 16.37 -16.17 19.41
CA GLY A 154 16.62 -15.66 20.75
C GLY A 154 17.40 -14.34 20.80
N GLN A 155 17.98 -13.88 19.68
CA GLN A 155 18.60 -12.56 19.61
C GLN A 155 17.56 -11.47 19.82
N VAL A 156 17.97 -10.45 20.56
CA VAL A 156 17.17 -9.29 20.88
C VAL A 156 17.87 -8.04 20.37
N LEU A 157 17.13 -7.16 19.71
CA LEU A 157 17.53 -5.80 19.38
C LEU A 157 16.57 -4.82 20.04
N THR A 158 17.09 -3.67 20.48
CA THR A 158 16.27 -2.60 21.07
C THR A 158 16.51 -1.31 20.32
N PHE A 159 15.44 -0.67 19.87
CA PHE A 159 15.47 0.63 19.21
C PHE A 159 14.42 1.54 19.84
N CYS A 160 14.83 2.70 20.36
CA CYS A 160 13.93 3.68 20.99
C CYS A 160 12.96 3.01 22.00
N GLY A 161 13.45 2.17 22.89
CA GLY A 161 12.62 1.45 23.88
C GLY A 161 11.78 0.29 23.33
N ILE A 162 11.71 0.10 22.01
CA ILE A 162 11.02 -1.03 21.37
C ILE A 162 11.99 -2.20 21.28
N THR A 163 11.58 -3.36 21.81
CA THR A 163 12.41 -4.57 21.86
C THR A 163 11.89 -5.61 20.89
N ILE A 164 12.76 -6.08 19.99
CA ILE A 164 12.45 -7.02 18.92
C ILE A 164 13.24 -8.31 19.17
N ARG A 165 12.53 -9.44 19.18
CA ARG A 165 13.10 -10.76 19.44
C ARG A 165 12.77 -11.69 18.28
N ALA A 166 13.77 -12.42 17.78
CA ALA A 166 13.54 -13.54 16.88
C ALA A 166 13.05 -14.75 17.70
N VAL A 167 11.80 -15.16 17.48
CA VAL A 167 11.17 -16.28 18.21
C VAL A 167 11.47 -17.62 17.51
N GLU A 168 11.30 -17.65 16.19
CA GLU A 168 11.54 -18.80 15.31
C GLU A 168 12.14 -18.28 13.97
N ILE A 169 13.01 -19.06 13.33
CA ILE A 169 13.65 -18.77 12.04
C ILE A 169 13.42 -19.94 11.10
#